data_AF-A0A847XSW9-F1
#
_entry.id   AF-A0A847XSW9-F1
#
_cell.length_a   1.000
_cell.length_b   1.000
_cell.length_c   1.000
_cell.angle_alpha   90.00
_cell.angle_beta   90.00
_cell.angle_gamma   90.00
#
_symmetry.space_group_name_H-M   'P 1'
#
loop_
_entity.id
_entity.type
_entity.pdbx_description
1 polymer ?
#
loop_
_entity_poly.entity_id
_entity_poly.type
_entity_poly.pdbx_seq_one_letter_code
_entity_poly.pdbx_strand_id
1 'polypeptide(L)'
;MFGGKCRERGSSVSPFIFYELQLEQVYDLMGKLPNVALADRGYKGRKTILGVEIRMPGTGKGKTAHEKLKDRARFRRRSKVEPVIGHFISDYRMLRNHLKGVEGDMINITC
;
A
#
# COMPACT_ATOMS: atom_id res chain seq x y z
N MET A 1 32.21 0.63 -2.40
CA MET A 1 32.15 -0.34 -1.29
C MET A 1 31.05 0.08 -0.32
N PHE A 2 29.82 -0.38 -0.50
CA PHE A 2 28.76 -0.18 0.51
C PHE A 2 28.56 -1.52 1.22
N GLY A 3 29.33 -1.69 2.29
CA GLY A 3 29.25 -2.84 3.18
C GLY A 3 28.07 -2.72 4.13
N GLY A 4 27.31 -3.81 4.22
CA GLY A 4 26.84 -4.43 5.44
C GLY A 4 25.98 -3.63 6.41
N LYS A 5 24.72 -4.06 6.54
CA LYS A 5 24.24 -4.65 7.80
C LYS A 5 22.95 -5.43 7.59
N CYS A 6 23.03 -6.73 7.82
CA CYS A 6 21.89 -7.58 8.14
C CYS A 6 21.05 -6.93 9.23
N ARG A 7 19.72 -6.91 9.06
CA ARG A 7 18.81 -6.44 10.11
C ARG A 7 17.71 -7.46 10.32
N GLU A 8 18.01 -8.44 11.17
CA GLU A 8 16.99 -9.19 11.91
C GLU A 8 16.15 -8.20 12.72
N ARG A 9 14.84 -8.12 12.48
CA ARG A 9 13.90 -7.58 13.47
C ARG A 9 12.54 -8.26 13.37
N GLY A 10 12.22 -8.99 14.43
CA GLY A 10 10.88 -9.49 14.70
C GLY A 10 9.84 -8.37 14.77
N SER A 11 8.68 -8.69 14.20
CA SER A 11 7.35 -8.50 14.79
C SER A 11 7.11 -7.21 15.58
N SER A 12 7.01 -6.10 14.88
CA SER A 12 5.99 -5.05 15.06
C SER A 12 6.20 -4.00 13.97
N VAL A 13 5.67 -4.27 12.77
CA VAL A 13 5.72 -3.30 11.67
C VAL A 13 4.83 -2.12 12.04
N SER A 14 5.45 -1.09 12.61
CA SER A 14 4.81 0.21 12.77
C SER A 14 4.25 0.65 11.40
N PRO A 15 3.04 1.27 11.34
CA PRO A 15 2.40 1.69 10.08
C PRO A 15 3.25 2.61 9.18
N PHE A 16 4.36 3.07 9.73
CA PHE A 16 5.37 3.90 9.10
C PHE A 16 6.24 3.15 8.09
N ILE A 17 6.64 1.93 8.42
CA ILE A 17 7.58 1.13 7.60
C ILE A 17 6.86 0.53 6.39
N PHE A 18 5.54 0.30 6.50
CA PHE A 18 4.75 -0.34 5.44
C PHE A 18 4.81 0.43 4.11
N TYR A 19 4.61 1.75 4.12
CA TYR A 19 4.65 2.54 2.89
C TYR A 19 6.06 2.73 2.32
N GLU A 20 7.10 2.70 3.15
CA GLU A 20 8.49 2.75 2.68
C GLU A 20 8.82 1.50 1.87
N LEU A 21 8.53 0.31 2.42
CA LEU A 21 8.73 -0.97 1.73
C LEU A 21 7.90 -1.09 0.45
N GLN A 22 6.63 -0.64 0.48
CA GLN A 22 5.77 -0.66 -0.71
C GLN A 22 6.32 0.22 -1.84
N LEU A 23 6.83 1.42 -1.52
CA LEU A 23 7.35 2.34 -2.52
C LEU A 23 8.69 1.86 -3.09
N GLU A 24 9.54 1.26 -2.25
CA GLU A 24 10.77 0.60 -2.68
C GLU A 24 10.47 -0.54 -3.66
N GLN A 25 9.51 -1.41 -3.34
CA GLN A 25 9.07 -2.47 -4.24
C GLN A 25 8.53 -1.92 -5.58
N VAL A 26 7.75 -0.84 -5.55
CA VAL A 26 7.26 -0.19 -6.78
C VAL A 26 8.41 0.35 -7.62
N TYR A 27 9.42 0.93 -6.97
CA TYR A 27 10.62 1.40 -7.66
C TYR A 27 11.40 0.25 -8.31
N ASP A 28 11.56 -0.87 -7.61
CA ASP A 28 12.24 -2.06 -8.15
C ASP A 28 11.49 -2.66 -9.35
N LEU A 29 10.15 -2.71 -9.28
CA LEU A 29 9.33 -3.28 -10.35
C LEU A 29 9.20 -2.37 -11.58
N MET A 30 9.12 -1.05 -11.37
CA MET A 30 8.77 -0.09 -12.43
C MET A 30 9.93 0.81 -12.86
N GLY A 31 11.04 0.82 -12.12
CA GLY A 31 12.17 1.74 -12.28
C GLY A 31 11.85 3.21 -11.99
N LYS A 32 10.65 3.51 -11.47
CA LYS A 32 10.18 4.87 -11.22
C LYS A 32 9.19 4.92 -10.06
N LEU A 33 9.29 5.98 -9.25
CA LEU A 33 8.34 6.25 -8.17
C LEU A 33 7.15 7.08 -8.67
N PRO A 34 5.94 6.81 -8.18
CA PRO A 34 4.77 7.63 -8.48
C PRO A 34 4.88 8.99 -7.77
N ASN A 35 4.38 10.06 -8.39
CA ASN A 35 4.39 11.39 -7.74
C ASN A 35 3.41 11.48 -6.55
N VAL A 36 2.29 10.75 -6.62
CA VAL A 36 1.22 10.78 -5.62
C VAL A 36 0.73 9.37 -5.32
N ALA A 37 0.70 9.00 -4.05
CA ALA A 37 0.06 7.81 -3.54
C ALA A 37 -1.23 8.16 -2.78
N LEU A 38 -2.26 7.33 -2.89
CA LEU A 38 -3.53 7.53 -2.17
C LEU A 38 -3.53 6.65 -0.93
N ALA A 39 -3.74 7.23 0.25
CA ALA A 39 -3.87 6.49 1.50
C ALA A 39 -5.27 6.63 2.10
N ASP A 40 -5.65 5.67 2.93
CA ASP A 40 -6.94 5.67 3.63
C ASP A 40 -6.95 6.64 4.82
N ARG A 41 -8.15 6.99 5.28
CA ARG A 41 -8.35 7.94 6.38
C ARG A 41 -7.67 7.53 7.70
N GLY A 42 -7.40 6.24 7.90
CA GLY A 42 -6.74 5.71 9.09
C GLY A 42 -5.21 5.78 9.05
N TYR A 43 -4.62 6.24 7.93
CA TYR A 43 -3.17 6.34 7.81
C TYR A 43 -2.62 7.46 8.71
N LYS A 44 -1.77 7.07 9.66
CA LYS A 44 -1.11 8.00 10.60
C LYS A 44 0.37 8.24 10.30
N GLY A 45 0.88 7.76 9.17
CA GLY A 45 2.29 7.90 8.80
C GLY A 45 2.66 9.28 8.22
N ARG A 46 3.89 9.41 7.70
CA ARG A 46 4.38 10.65 7.09
C ARG A 46 3.57 11.00 5.84
N LYS A 47 3.36 12.30 5.61
CA LYS A 47 2.69 12.80 4.38
C LYS A 47 3.56 12.69 3.13
N THR A 48 4.88 12.57 3.29
CA THR A 48 5.82 12.42 2.19
C THR A 48 6.78 11.30 2.54
N ILE A 49 6.90 10.31 1.65
CA ILE A 49 7.81 9.17 1.80
C ILE A 49 8.57 9.00 0.49
N LEU A 50 9.91 8.95 0.55
CA LEU A 50 10.77 8.78 -0.63
C LEU A 50 10.47 9.77 -1.77
N GLY A 51 10.06 11.01 -1.43
CA GLY A 51 9.66 12.02 -2.41
C GLY A 51 8.24 11.91 -2.96
N VAL A 52 7.48 10.88 -2.57
CA VAL A 52 6.09 10.65 -2.98
C VAL A 52 5.12 11.31 -2.01
N GLU A 53 4.17 12.09 -2.53
CA GLU A 53 3.11 12.71 -1.73
C GLU A 53 2.00 11.69 -1.41
N ILE A 54 1.74 11.46 -0.12
CA ILE A 54 0.66 10.59 0.34
C ILE A 54 -0.59 11.43 0.60
N ARG A 55 -1.59 11.27 -0.27
CA ARG A 55 -2.87 11.98 -0.19
C ARG A 55 -3.94 11.16 0.50
N MET A 56 -4.57 11.77 1.50
CA MET A 56 -5.70 11.21 2.24
C MET A 56 -7.01 11.93 1.90
N PRO A 57 -8.17 11.26 2.06
CA PRO A 57 -9.47 11.91 1.92
C PRO A 57 -9.64 12.96 3.02
N GLY A 58 -9.64 14.24 2.63
CA GLY A 58 -9.83 15.38 3.53
C GLY A 58 -11.16 16.08 3.33
N THR A 59 -11.46 17.03 4.22
CA THR A 59 -12.68 17.85 4.20
C THR A 59 -12.78 18.80 3.00
N GLY A 60 -11.70 18.96 2.22
CA GLY A 60 -11.69 19.77 1.01
C GLY A 60 -11.76 21.28 1.25
N LYS A 61 -11.43 21.75 2.46
CA LYS A 61 -11.32 23.18 2.77
C LYS A 61 -10.25 23.82 1.86
N GLY A 62 -10.58 24.95 1.23
CA GLY A 62 -9.68 25.69 0.34
C GLY A 62 -9.52 25.14 -1.10
N LYS A 63 -10.17 24.04 -1.46
CA LYS A 63 -10.11 23.47 -2.83
C LYS A 63 -11.23 23.97 -3.72
N THR A 64 -10.92 24.15 -5.00
CA THR A 64 -11.92 24.46 -6.05
C THR A 64 -12.88 23.28 -6.25
N ALA A 65 -14.06 23.55 -6.81
CA ALA A 65 -15.05 22.50 -7.10
C ALA A 65 -14.47 21.39 -8.01
N HIS A 66 -13.64 21.77 -8.98
CA HIS A 66 -12.97 20.85 -9.90
C HIS A 66 -11.99 19.90 -9.19
N GLU A 67 -11.17 20.43 -8.30
CA GLU A 67 -10.21 19.63 -7.53
C GLU A 67 -10.92 18.63 -6.62
N LYS A 68 -12.02 19.05 -6.00
CA LYS A 68 -12.87 18.16 -5.18
C LYS A 68 -13.44 17.02 -6.01
N LEU A 69 -13.90 17.29 -7.23
CA LEU A 69 -14.40 16.26 -8.14
C LEU A 69 -13.29 15.27 -8.53
N LYS A 70 -12.10 15.76 -8.87
CA LYS A 70 -10.94 14.91 -9.20
C LYS A 70 -10.54 14.01 -8.03
N ASP A 71 -10.47 14.56 -6.81
CA ASP A 71 -10.19 13.80 -5.60
C ASP A 71 -11.26 12.74 -5.35
N ARG A 72 -12.55 13.10 -5.43
CA ARG A 72 -13.66 12.15 -5.29
C ARG A 72 -13.59 11.02 -6.30
N ALA A 73 -13.27 11.30 -7.56
CA ALA A 73 -13.14 10.29 -8.59
C ALA A 73 -11.98 9.31 -8.30
N ARG A 74 -10.83 9.82 -7.83
CA ARG A 74 -9.69 8.99 -7.41
C ARG A 74 -10.05 8.06 -6.25
N PHE A 75 -10.60 8.61 -5.17
CA PHE A 75 -10.96 7.80 -3.99
C PHE A 75 -12.09 6.82 -4.28
N ARG A 76 -13.06 7.18 -5.14
CA ARG A 76 -14.14 6.27 -5.56
C ARG A 76 -13.61 5.05 -6.32
N ARG A 77 -12.58 5.22 -7.16
CA ARG A 77 -11.95 4.08 -7.84
C ARG A 77 -11.30 3.13 -6.83
N ARG A 78 -10.55 3.66 -5.84
CA ARG A 78 -9.95 2.86 -4.76
C ARG A 78 -11.02 2.11 -3.95
N SER A 79 -12.10 2.78 -3.55
CA SER A 79 -13.21 2.15 -2.81
C SER A 79 -13.94 1.04 -3.57
N LYS A 80 -13.79 0.92 -4.89
CA LYS A 80 -14.32 -0.20 -5.68
C LYS A 80 -13.36 -1.39 -5.72
N VAL A 81 -12.06 -1.16 -5.59
CA VAL A 81 -11.03 -2.21 -5.64
C VAL A 81 -10.93 -2.93 -4.29
N GLU A 82 -11.00 -2.21 -3.17
CA GLU A 82 -10.88 -2.81 -1.83
C GLU A 82 -11.91 -3.93 -1.56
N PRO A 83 -13.20 -3.81 -1.92
CA PRO A 83 -14.16 -4.90 -1.74
C PRO A 83 -13.78 -6.13 -2.57
N VAL A 84 -13.29 -5.94 -3.79
CA VAL A 84 -12.88 -7.05 -4.66
C VAL A 84 -11.67 -7.78 -4.07
N ILE A 85 -10.68 -7.04 -3.57
CA ILE A 85 -9.53 -7.62 -2.85
C ILE A 85 -10.01 -8.35 -1.59
N GLY A 86 -10.95 -7.77 -0.83
CA GLY A 86 -11.53 -8.39 0.36
C GLY A 86 -12.25 -9.70 0.05
N HIS A 87 -13.05 -9.74 -1.03
CA HIS A 87 -13.67 -10.97 -1.52
C HIS A 87 -12.61 -12.00 -1.90
N PHE A 88 -11.59 -11.64 -2.68
CA PHE A 88 -10.49 -12.57 -3.00
C PHE A 88 -9.80 -13.12 -1.74
N ILE A 89 -9.51 -12.29 -0.75
CA ILE A 89 -8.86 -12.74 0.47
C ILE A 89 -9.74 -13.71 1.26
N SER A 90 -11.06 -13.45 1.32
CA SER A 90 -12.03 -14.29 2.02
C SER A 90 -12.30 -15.60 1.29
N ASP A 91 -12.56 -15.52 -0.01
CA ASP A 91 -13.04 -16.63 -0.84
C ASP A 91 -11.94 -17.69 -1.07
N TYR A 92 -10.67 -17.25 -1.13
CA TYR A 92 -9.51 -18.12 -1.37
C TYR A 92 -8.66 -18.36 -0.11
N ARG A 93 -9.21 -18.16 1.10
CA ARG A 93 -8.54 -18.44 2.39
C ARG A 93 -7.15 -17.80 2.53
N MET A 94 -6.87 -16.70 1.81
CA MET A 94 -5.56 -16.02 1.81
C MET A 94 -5.26 -15.29 3.13
N LEU A 95 -6.18 -15.32 4.10
CA LEU A 95 -5.99 -14.72 5.42
C LEU A 95 -4.83 -15.35 6.21
N ARG A 96 -4.55 -16.65 6.02
CA ARG A 96 -3.42 -17.34 6.64
C ARG A 96 -2.86 -18.41 5.71
N ASN A 97 -1.55 -18.35 5.48
CA ASN A 97 -0.83 -19.47 4.90
C ASN A 97 -0.23 -20.36 6.00
N HIS A 98 -0.52 -21.66 5.94
CA HIS A 98 0.04 -22.67 6.84
C HIS A 98 1.33 -23.31 6.29
N LEU A 99 1.63 -23.06 5.01
CA LEU A 99 2.83 -23.50 4.32
C LEU A 99 3.92 -22.42 4.43
N LYS A 100 5.18 -22.83 4.33
CA LYS A 100 6.33 -21.92 4.47
C LYS A 100 6.91 -21.54 3.13
N GLY A 101 7.26 -20.26 3.00
CA GLY A 101 7.98 -19.72 1.85
C GLY A 101 7.10 -19.49 0.63
N VAL A 102 7.74 -18.97 -0.43
CA VAL A 102 7.08 -18.54 -1.68
C VAL A 102 6.37 -19.70 -2.38
N GLU A 103 6.97 -20.88 -2.35
CA GLU A 103 6.39 -22.10 -2.94
C GLU A 103 5.10 -22.50 -2.21
N GLY A 104 5.09 -22.38 -0.87
CA GLY A 104 3.90 -22.58 -0.06
C GLY A 104 2.81 -21.54 -0.32
N ASP A 105 3.17 -20.28 -0.57
CA ASP A 105 2.21 -19.23 -0.96
C ASP A 105 1.53 -19.54 -2.30
N MET A 106 2.31 -20.01 -3.29
CA MET A 106 1.77 -20.40 -4.60
C MET A 106 0.78 -21.57 -4.51
N ILE A 107 1.11 -22.61 -3.73
CA ILE A 107 0.23 -23.76 -3.51
C ILE A 107 -1.06 -23.31 -2.83
N ASN A 108 -0.96 -22.46 -1.80
CA ASN A 108 -2.12 -21.99 -1.04
C ASN A 108 -3.12 -21.17 -1.88
N ILE A 109 -2.67 -20.54 -2.97
CA ILE A 109 -3.54 -19.77 -3.88
C ILE A 109 -4.14 -20.66 -4.99
N THR A 110 -3.48 -21.76 -5.33
CA THR A 110 -3.86 -22.63 -6.45
C THR A 110 -4.86 -23.72 -6.06
N CYS A 111 -4.93 -24.08 -4.77
CA CYS A 111 -5.84 -25.09 -4.21
C CYS A 111 -7.17 -24.49 -3.74
#